data_AF-A0A975CTI2-F1
#
_entry.id   AF-A0A975CTI2-F1
#
_cell.length_a   1.000
_cell.length_b   1.000
_cell.length_c   1.000
_cell.angle_alpha   90.00
_cell.angle_beta   90.00
_cell.angle_gamma   90.00
#
_symmetry.space_group_name_H-M   'P 1'
#
loop_
_entity.id
_entity.type
_entity.pdbx_description
1 polymer ?
#
loop_
_entity_poly.entity_id
_entity_poly.type
_entity_poly.pdbx_seq_one_letter_code
_entity_poly.pdbx_strand_id
1 'polypeptide(L)'
;MTLFPAYTRRKPRFCALVQAILSQAQDLETAIRAIPAAFSPEGAGGARLDALGSASGLPRPEGMADEDYRQYLLAKFTLFTWDGTNGTAQPLLESVFPGSTISDNGDGTVSVHPVSALQEAFHLYPVPAGISAAQR
;
A
#
# COMPACT_ATOMS: atom_id res chain seq x y z
N MET A 1 22.50 38.78 15.04
CA MET A 1 23.90 38.40 14.78
C MET A 1 23.95 37.57 13.51
N THR A 2 24.73 37.97 12.52
CA THR A 2 24.90 37.19 11.29
C THR A 2 26.09 36.25 11.45
N LEU A 3 25.86 34.94 11.34
CA LEU A 3 26.86 33.87 11.49
C LEU A 3 28.05 33.97 10.52
N PHE A 4 27.96 34.83 9.51
CA PHE A 4 29.01 35.06 8.51
C PHE A 4 29.29 36.56 8.31
N PRO A 5 30.56 36.99 8.27
CA PRO A 5 30.93 38.36 7.90
C PRO A 5 30.45 38.72 6.48
N ALA A 6 29.92 39.93 6.30
CA ALA A 6 29.38 40.39 5.01
C ALA A 6 30.40 40.30 3.84
N TYR A 7 31.69 40.41 4.15
CA TYR A 7 32.78 40.41 3.17
C TYR A 7 33.06 39.03 2.51
N THR A 8 32.78 37.91 3.19
CA THR A 8 33.07 36.56 2.64
C THR A 8 31.88 35.93 1.91
N ARG A 9 30.66 36.43 2.15
CA ARG A 9 29.39 35.86 1.65
C ARG A 9 29.26 35.82 0.12
N ARG A 10 29.96 36.70 -0.61
CA ARG A 10 29.92 36.79 -2.09
C ARG A 10 31.13 36.16 -2.79
N LYS A 11 32.08 35.58 -2.06
CA LYS A 11 33.26 34.98 -2.68
C LYS A 11 32.85 33.66 -3.37
N PRO A 12 33.26 33.42 -4.63
CA PRO A 12 32.78 32.27 -5.41
C PRO A 12 33.13 30.92 -4.76
N ARG A 13 34.31 30.81 -4.15
CA ARG A 13 34.73 29.60 -3.41
C ARG A 13 33.89 29.35 -2.15
N PHE A 14 33.47 30.41 -1.46
CA PHE A 14 32.62 30.30 -0.29
C PHE A 14 31.20 29.86 -0.68
N CYS A 15 30.64 30.45 -1.74
CA CYS A 15 29.36 30.01 -2.29
C CYS A 15 29.39 28.55 -2.75
N ALA A 16 30.46 28.13 -3.43
CA ALA A 16 30.62 26.74 -3.87
C ALA A 16 30.67 25.75 -2.68
N LEU A 17 31.39 26.10 -1.61
CA LEU A 17 31.45 25.28 -0.40
C LEU A 17 30.09 25.21 0.31
N VAL A 18 29.41 26.35 0.48
CA VAL A 18 28.06 26.40 1.07
C VAL A 18 27.08 25.60 0.21
N GLN A 19 27.15 25.72 -1.12
CA GLN A 19 26.31 24.97 -2.04
C GLN A 19 26.56 23.47 -1.96
N ALA A 20 27.82 23.02 -1.88
CA ALA A 20 28.15 21.60 -1.75
C ALA A 20 27.65 21.00 -0.44
N ILE A 21 27.72 21.76 0.66
CA ILE A 21 27.20 21.31 1.97
C ILE A 21 25.67 21.26 1.93
N LEU A 22 25.02 22.28 1.37
CA LEU A 22 23.56 22.33 1.29
C LEU A 22 22.99 21.31 0.29
N SER A 23 23.69 21.03 -0.81
CA SER A 23 23.26 20.00 -1.77
C SER A 23 23.22 18.63 -1.13
N GLN A 24 24.22 18.29 -0.29
CA GLN A 24 24.20 17.01 0.43
C GLN A 24 22.99 16.87 1.35
N ALA A 25 22.62 17.94 2.09
CA ALA A 25 21.43 17.93 2.94
C ALA A 25 20.15 17.79 2.11
N GLN A 26 20.09 18.43 0.95
CA GLN A 26 18.96 18.36 0.04
C GLN A 26 18.83 17.00 -0.66
N ASP A 27 19.95 16.37 -1.01
CA ASP A 27 19.98 15.00 -1.54
C ASP A 27 19.48 14.00 -0.50
N LEU A 28 19.86 14.18 0.77
CA LEU A 28 19.36 13.35 1.87
C LEU A 28 17.85 13.53 2.06
N GLU A 29 17.34 14.77 2.05
CA GLU A 29 15.91 15.03 2.15
C GLU A 29 15.15 14.37 0.99
N THR A 30 15.68 14.49 -0.23
CA THR A 30 15.11 13.89 -1.43
C THR A 30 15.07 12.37 -1.31
N ALA A 31 16.16 11.75 -0.84
CA ALA A 31 16.23 10.32 -0.62
C ALA A 31 15.22 9.85 0.42
N ILE A 32 15.14 10.52 1.58
CA ILE A 32 14.18 10.18 2.64
C ILE A 32 12.74 10.30 2.13
N ARG A 33 12.44 11.37 1.38
CA ARG A 33 11.10 11.60 0.82
C ARG A 33 10.72 10.58 -0.26
N ALA A 34 11.71 9.97 -0.93
CA ALA A 34 11.49 8.93 -1.93
C ALA A 34 11.26 7.54 -1.31
N ILE A 35 11.64 7.30 -0.04
CA ILE A 35 11.50 6.00 0.62
C ILE A 35 10.06 5.48 0.55
N PRO A 36 9.00 6.22 0.96
CA PRO A 36 7.64 5.70 0.95
C PRO A 36 7.17 5.26 -0.44
N ALA A 37 7.53 6.03 -1.48
CA ALA A 37 7.19 5.70 -2.86
C ALA A 37 7.90 4.42 -3.35
N ALA A 38 9.13 4.17 -2.89
CA ALA A 38 9.87 2.96 -3.21
C ALA A 38 9.24 1.68 -2.62
N PHE A 39 8.45 1.81 -1.55
CA PHE A 39 7.73 0.71 -0.88
C PHE A 39 6.24 0.66 -1.25
N SER A 40 5.79 1.39 -2.27
CA SER A 40 4.41 1.30 -2.75
C SER A 40 4.23 0.15 -3.76
N PRO A 41 3.21 -0.70 -3.61
CA PRO A 41 2.88 -1.72 -4.60
C PRO A 41 2.44 -1.13 -5.95
N GLU A 42 1.85 0.08 -5.98
CA GLU A 42 1.31 0.72 -7.19
C GLU A 42 2.38 0.98 -8.27
N GLY A 43 3.64 1.17 -7.88
CA GLY A 43 4.77 1.38 -8.79
C GLY A 43 5.80 0.25 -8.79
N ALA A 44 5.55 -0.84 -8.06
CA ALA A 44 6.46 -1.97 -7.97
C ALA A 44 6.17 -3.02 -9.07
N GLY A 45 7.25 -3.54 -9.66
CA GLY A 45 7.21 -4.63 -10.63
C GLY A 45 8.34 -5.62 -10.38
N GLY A 46 8.15 -6.86 -10.84
CA GLY A 46 9.08 -7.98 -10.71
C GLY A 46 9.63 -8.14 -9.29
N ALA A 47 10.96 -8.21 -9.18
CA ALA A 47 11.67 -8.47 -7.94
C ALA A 47 11.37 -7.47 -6.80
N ARG A 48 11.01 -6.21 -7.12
CA ARG A 48 10.64 -5.23 -6.08
C ARG A 48 9.28 -5.60 -5.46
N LEU A 49 8.35 -6.04 -6.28
CA LEU A 49 7.03 -6.47 -5.82
C LEU A 49 7.16 -7.76 -4.98
N ASP A 50 8.06 -8.66 -5.39
CA ASP A 50 8.35 -9.90 -4.64
C ASP A 50 9.02 -9.62 -3.29
N ALA A 51 9.96 -8.67 -3.25
CA ALA A 51 10.59 -8.23 -2.02
C ALA A 51 9.57 -7.61 -1.06
N LEU A 52 8.63 -6.81 -1.58
CA LEU A 52 7.56 -6.22 -0.78
C LEU A 52 6.65 -7.30 -0.17
N GLY A 53 6.17 -8.23 -0.99
CA GLY A 53 5.32 -9.30 -0.48
C GLY A 53 6.06 -10.25 0.47
N SER A 54 7.33 -10.58 0.20
CA SER A 54 8.14 -11.37 1.14
C SER A 54 8.34 -10.66 2.48
N ALA A 55 8.56 -9.33 2.48
CA ALA A 55 8.70 -8.55 3.71
C ALA A 55 7.39 -8.48 4.51
N SER A 56 6.25 -8.51 3.82
CA SER A 56 4.92 -8.53 4.43
C SER A 56 4.40 -9.94 4.75
N GLY A 57 5.17 -11.00 4.51
CA GLY A 57 4.76 -12.39 4.74
C GLY A 57 3.74 -12.93 3.71
N LEU A 58 3.64 -12.29 2.54
CA LEU A 58 2.74 -12.60 1.43
C LEU A 58 3.56 -12.95 0.17
N PRO A 59 4.29 -14.08 0.13
CA PRO A 59 5.09 -14.46 -1.03
C PRO A 59 4.21 -14.72 -2.26
N ARG A 60 4.77 -14.45 -3.44
CA ARG A 60 4.06 -14.66 -4.71
C ARG A 60 3.86 -16.16 -5.00
N PRO A 61 2.64 -16.60 -5.30
CA PRO A 61 2.41 -17.93 -5.86
C PRO A 61 3.08 -18.11 -7.22
N GLU A 62 3.58 -19.31 -7.50
CA GLU A 62 4.18 -19.62 -8.81
C GLU A 62 3.18 -19.38 -9.95
N GLY A 63 3.60 -18.68 -11.01
CA GLY A 63 2.78 -18.41 -12.19
C GLY A 63 1.86 -17.19 -12.08
N MET A 64 1.80 -16.50 -10.94
CA MET A 64 0.98 -15.28 -10.80
C MET A 64 1.63 -14.09 -11.52
N ALA A 65 0.84 -13.40 -12.36
CA ALA A 65 1.28 -12.20 -13.04
C ALA A 65 1.52 -11.03 -12.07
N ASP A 66 2.41 -10.12 -12.43
CA ASP A 66 2.72 -8.92 -11.65
C ASP A 66 1.47 -8.09 -11.31
N GLU A 67 0.52 -8.00 -12.26
CA GLU A 67 -0.71 -7.22 -12.08
C GLU A 67 -1.61 -7.84 -11.00
N ASP A 68 -1.86 -9.14 -11.08
CA ASP A 68 -2.69 -9.87 -10.13
C ASP A 68 -2.05 -9.87 -8.74
N TYR A 69 -0.73 -10.02 -8.68
CA TYR A 69 0.00 -10.00 -7.43
C TYR A 69 -0.02 -8.61 -6.78
N ARG A 70 0.05 -7.53 -7.57
CA ARG A 70 -0.10 -6.16 -7.06
C ARG A 70 -1.48 -5.93 -6.47
N GLN A 71 -2.53 -6.34 -7.20
CA GLN A 71 -3.91 -6.26 -6.72
C GLN A 71 -4.13 -7.06 -5.44
N TYR A 72 -3.54 -8.26 -5.36
CA TYR A 72 -3.57 -9.08 -4.15
C TYR A 72 -2.93 -8.39 -2.94
N LEU A 73 -1.74 -7.82 -3.09
CA LEU A 73 -1.05 -7.11 -2.01
C LEU A 73 -1.84 -5.87 -1.56
N LEU A 74 -2.38 -5.09 -2.50
CA LEU A 74 -3.25 -3.94 -2.20
C LEU A 74 -4.47 -4.38 -1.39
N ALA A 75 -5.17 -5.43 -1.82
CA ALA A 75 -6.31 -5.97 -1.10
C ALA A 75 -5.96 -6.39 0.33
N LYS A 76 -4.82 -7.06 0.52
CA LYS A 76 -4.36 -7.51 1.84
C LYS A 76 -3.99 -6.34 2.75
N PHE A 77 -3.30 -5.33 2.24
CA PHE A 77 -2.93 -4.15 3.02
C PHE A 77 -4.15 -3.33 3.43
N THR A 78 -5.11 -3.16 2.52
CA THR A 78 -6.39 -2.52 2.84
C THR A 78 -7.15 -3.31 3.92
N LEU A 79 -7.19 -4.64 3.80
CA LEU A 79 -7.80 -5.50 4.81
C LEU A 79 -7.13 -5.37 6.18
N PHE A 80 -5.81 -5.27 6.26
CA PHE A 80 -5.09 -5.04 7.52
C PHE A 80 -5.36 -3.68 8.15
N THR A 81 -5.86 -2.71 7.37
CA THR A 81 -6.24 -1.38 7.85
C THR A 81 -7.73 -1.32 8.23
N TRP A 82 -8.51 -2.38 7.97
CA TRP A 82 -9.94 -2.40 8.26
C TRP A 82 -10.21 -2.41 9.76
N ASP A 83 -11.20 -1.61 10.19
CA ASP A 83 -11.63 -1.50 11.59
C ASP A 83 -12.58 -2.64 12.04
N GLY A 84 -12.94 -3.56 11.14
CA GLY A 84 -13.82 -4.70 11.42
C GLY A 84 -15.31 -4.37 11.45
N THR A 85 -15.71 -3.16 11.05
CA THR A 85 -17.13 -2.77 11.02
C THR A 85 -17.73 -2.92 9.62
N ASN A 86 -18.98 -3.41 9.54
CA ASN A 86 -19.65 -3.62 8.24
C ASN A 86 -19.87 -2.31 7.47
N GLY A 87 -20.07 -1.19 8.18
CA GLY A 87 -20.29 0.13 7.55
C GLY A 87 -19.09 0.66 6.78
N THR A 88 -17.86 0.23 7.11
CA THR A 88 -16.62 0.65 6.43
C THR A 88 -16.14 -0.39 5.40
N ALA A 89 -16.69 -1.60 5.42
CA ALA A 89 -16.28 -2.69 4.54
C ALA A 89 -16.51 -2.38 3.06
N GLN A 90 -17.69 -1.84 2.70
CA GLN A 90 -18.03 -1.51 1.31
C GLN A 90 -17.12 -0.40 0.72
N PRO A 91 -16.92 0.75 1.40
CA PRO A 91 -15.96 1.76 0.94
C PRO A 91 -14.54 1.24 0.75
N LEU A 92 -14.07 0.35 1.64
CA LEU A 92 -12.74 -0.24 1.52
C LEU A 92 -12.65 -1.21 0.34
N LEU A 93 -13.66 -2.05 0.14
CA LEU A 93 -13.70 -2.96 -1.00
C LEU A 93 -13.71 -2.20 -2.32
N GLU A 94 -14.54 -1.15 -2.42
CA GLU A 94 -14.60 -0.30 -3.62
C GLU A 94 -13.29 0.44 -3.90
N SER A 95 -12.51 0.79 -2.85
CA SER A 95 -11.20 1.41 -3.02
C SER A 95 -10.15 0.50 -3.70
N VAL A 96 -10.29 -0.81 -3.55
CA VAL A 96 -9.37 -1.80 -4.14
C VAL A 96 -9.95 -2.35 -5.44
N PHE A 97 -11.26 -2.62 -5.47
CA PHE A 97 -12.00 -3.19 -6.59
C PHE A 97 -13.17 -2.27 -6.97
N PRO A 98 -12.94 -1.25 -7.81
CA PRO A 98 -13.99 -0.31 -8.19
C PRO A 98 -15.23 -1.03 -8.76
N GLY A 99 -16.40 -0.68 -8.22
CA GLY A 99 -17.70 -1.26 -8.61
C GLY A 99 -18.08 -2.57 -7.90
N SER A 100 -17.23 -3.11 -7.04
CA SER A 100 -17.59 -4.26 -6.20
C SER A 100 -18.72 -3.91 -5.23
N THR A 101 -19.63 -4.83 -4.94
CA THR A 101 -20.73 -4.60 -3.99
C THR A 101 -20.82 -5.69 -2.92
N ILE A 102 -21.21 -5.27 -1.73
CA ILE A 102 -21.56 -6.13 -0.61
C ILE A 102 -23.06 -5.95 -0.36
N SER A 103 -23.81 -7.04 -0.39
CA SER A 103 -25.23 -7.09 -0.06
C SER A 103 -25.46 -8.00 1.15
N ASP A 104 -26.12 -7.48 2.18
CA ASP A 104 -26.64 -8.28 3.29
C ASP A 104 -27.98 -8.89 2.87
N ASN A 105 -28.12 -10.21 2.99
CA ASN A 105 -29.30 -10.94 2.55
C ASN A 105 -30.38 -11.04 3.63
N GLY A 106 -30.11 -10.59 4.86
CA GLY A 106 -31.07 -10.62 5.97
C GLY A 106 -31.38 -12.01 6.54
N ASP A 107 -30.66 -13.04 6.08
CA ASP A 107 -30.73 -14.43 6.55
C ASP A 107 -29.47 -14.85 7.34
N GLY A 108 -28.64 -13.87 7.73
CA GLY A 108 -27.34 -14.10 8.34
C GLY A 108 -26.22 -14.41 7.34
N THR A 109 -26.48 -14.29 6.04
CA THR A 109 -25.46 -14.39 4.97
C THR A 109 -25.19 -13.04 4.32
N VAL A 110 -23.98 -12.91 3.76
CA VAL A 110 -23.54 -11.73 3.02
C VAL A 110 -23.08 -12.18 1.64
N SER A 111 -23.55 -11.51 0.60
CA SER A 111 -23.12 -11.71 -0.78
C SER A 111 -22.14 -10.62 -1.19
N VAL A 112 -21.01 -11.03 -1.77
CA VAL A 112 -19.98 -10.13 -2.30
C VAL A 112 -19.90 -10.33 -3.81
N HIS A 113 -20.10 -9.26 -4.57
CA HIS A 113 -20.03 -9.24 -6.02
C HIS A 113 -18.78 -8.46 -6.46
N PRO A 114 -17.63 -9.12 -6.68
CA PRO A 114 -16.44 -8.46 -7.20
C PRO A 114 -16.59 -8.17 -8.70
N VAL A 115 -16.02 -7.04 -9.16
CA VAL A 115 -16.02 -6.63 -10.59
C VAL A 115 -14.81 -7.20 -11.36
N SER A 116 -13.79 -7.71 -10.65
CA SER A 116 -12.53 -8.18 -11.26
C SER A 116 -12.49 -9.70 -11.47
N ALA A 117 -11.78 -10.12 -12.53
CA ALA A 117 -11.59 -11.50 -13.00
C ALA A 117 -10.74 -12.40 -12.08
N LEU A 118 -10.48 -12.00 -10.82
CA LEU A 118 -9.85 -12.86 -9.81
C LEU A 118 -10.83 -13.94 -9.29
N GLN A 119 -11.56 -14.59 -10.20
CA GLN A 119 -12.51 -15.67 -9.90
C GLN A 119 -11.80 -16.92 -9.36
N GLU A 120 -10.51 -17.12 -9.64
CA GLU A 120 -9.79 -18.36 -9.30
C GLU A 120 -9.27 -18.41 -7.86
N ALA A 121 -9.27 -17.30 -7.11
CA ALA A 121 -8.75 -17.25 -5.74
C ALA A 121 -9.83 -17.14 -4.65
N PHE A 122 -11.12 -17.21 -5.01
CA PHE A 122 -12.22 -17.09 -4.06
C PHE A 122 -12.54 -18.43 -3.39
N HIS A 123 -11.63 -18.90 -2.52
CA HIS A 123 -11.99 -19.91 -1.53
C HIS A 123 -12.93 -19.25 -0.53
N LEU A 124 -14.19 -19.71 -0.47
CA LEU A 124 -15.13 -19.38 0.61
C LEU A 124 -14.43 -19.67 1.95
N TYR A 125 -14.03 -18.63 2.67
CA TYR A 125 -13.56 -18.82 4.04
C TYR A 125 -14.79 -19.09 4.90
N PRO A 126 -14.89 -20.27 5.55
CA PRO A 126 -15.90 -20.46 6.58
C PRO A 126 -15.67 -19.40 7.64
N VAL A 127 -16.72 -18.65 7.98
CA VAL A 127 -16.69 -17.71 9.10
C VAL A 127 -16.17 -18.48 10.33
N PRO A 128 -15.11 -18.02 11.00
CA PRO A 128 -14.57 -18.68 12.18
C PRO A 128 -15.72 -18.94 13.16
N ALA A 129 -15.87 -20.21 13.58
CA ALA A 129 -16.89 -20.65 14.52
C ALA A 129 -16.83 -19.77 15.78
N GLY A 130 -17.80 -18.86 15.89
CA GLY A 130 -17.80 -17.73 16.82
C GLY A 130 -18.88 -16.69 16.48
N ILE A 131 -19.29 -16.63 15.20
CA ILE A 131 -20.55 -16.00 14.78
C ILE A 131 -21.52 -17.13 14.46
N SER A 132 -22.59 -17.25 15.25
CA SER A 132 -23.43 -18.46 15.34
C SER A 132 -24.18 -18.76 14.05
N ALA A 133 -23.88 -19.90 13.44
CA ALA A 133 -24.80 -20.60 12.55
C ALA A 133 -25.90 -21.25 13.41
N ALA A 134 -27.12 -20.73 13.34
CA ALA A 134 -28.30 -21.43 13.84
C ALA A 134 -28.95 -22.17 12.66
N GLN A 135 -28.74 -23.48 12.60
CA GLN A 135 -29.51 -24.37 11.74
C GLN A 135 -30.97 -24.37 12.17
N ARG A 136 -31.89 -24.13 11.24
CA ARG A 136 -33.20 -24.78 11.20
C ARG A 136 -33.74 -24.86 9.80
#